data_AF-A0A1E5JUX7-F1
#
_entry.id   AF-A0A1E5JUX7-F1
#
_cell.length_a   1.000
_cell.length_b   1.000
_cell.length_c   1.000
_cell.angle_alpha   90.00
_cell.angle_beta   90.00
_cell.angle_gamma   90.00
#
_symmetry.space_group_name_H-M   'P 1'
#
loop_
_entity.id
_entity.type
_entity.pdbx_description
1 polymer ?
#
loop_
_entity_poly.entity_id
_entity_poly.type
_entity_poly.pdbx_seq_one_letter_code
_entity_poly.pdbx_strand_id
1 'polypeptide(L)'
;MNARRHEAQNRIVHAVHEDLNSIETQKRSNPSGFTLIEVLLALSIIAIALTALLKAISQNVETTRRIKEKTVSHWVAMQGVAMIQLNLLQINQSQETTQDTTMLNEHWYWRAKVSTTPLKNIQKIVISVSPEKTGPFREELQAFRYAP
;
A
#
# COMPACT_ATOMS: atom_id res chain seq x y z
N MET A 1 83.48 38.21 -19.35
CA MET A 1 82.51 37.54 -18.45
C MET A 1 81.15 38.26 -18.34
N ASN A 2 80.95 39.45 -18.96
CA ASN A 2 79.74 40.27 -18.75
C ASN A 2 78.63 40.07 -19.81
N ALA A 3 78.94 39.57 -21.02
CA ALA A 3 77.94 39.38 -22.08
C ALA A 3 76.90 38.30 -21.76
N ARG A 4 77.32 37.18 -21.15
CA ARG A 4 76.42 36.07 -20.77
C ARG A 4 75.43 36.45 -19.67
N ARG A 5 75.72 37.48 -18.87
CA ARG A 5 74.86 37.94 -17.77
C ARG A 5 73.69 38.79 -18.27
N HIS A 6 73.91 39.62 -19.29
CA HIS A 6 72.85 40.40 -19.96
C HIS A 6 71.90 39.50 -20.77
N GLU A 7 72.43 38.47 -21.42
CA GLU A 7 71.62 37.50 -22.18
C GLU A 7 70.74 36.65 -21.25
N ALA A 8 71.25 36.25 -20.09
CA ALA A 8 70.48 35.54 -19.07
C ALA A 8 69.32 36.40 -18.52
N GLN A 9 69.56 37.70 -18.28
CA GLN A 9 68.51 38.62 -17.81
C GLN A 9 67.42 38.84 -18.86
N ASN A 10 67.79 39.00 -20.14
CA ASN A 10 66.83 39.19 -21.21
C ASN A 10 65.97 37.93 -21.44
N ARG A 11 66.56 36.73 -21.27
CA ARG A 11 65.83 35.45 -21.35
C ARG A 11 64.87 35.23 -20.18
N ILE A 12 65.21 35.70 -18.98
CA ILE A 12 64.31 35.61 -17.81
C ILE A 12 63.12 36.57 -17.99
N VAL A 13 63.34 37.79 -18.49
CA VAL A 13 62.26 38.74 -18.77
C VAL A 13 61.35 38.20 -19.89
N HIS A 14 61.91 37.61 -20.95
CA HIS A 14 61.12 36.98 -22.01
C HIS A 14 60.33 35.76 -21.51
N ALA A 15 60.96 34.88 -20.72
CA ALA A 15 60.30 33.70 -20.17
C ALA A 15 59.16 34.07 -19.21
N VAL A 16 59.32 35.10 -18.38
CA VAL A 16 58.26 35.59 -17.48
C VAL A 16 57.12 36.25 -18.28
N HIS A 17 57.41 36.96 -19.37
CA HIS A 17 56.37 37.57 -20.21
C HIS A 17 55.56 36.52 -21.00
N GLU A 18 56.18 35.40 -21.35
CA GLU A 18 55.54 34.27 -22.04
C GLU A 18 54.65 33.45 -21.09
N ASP A 19 55.12 33.23 -19.84
CA ASP A 19 54.39 32.46 -18.81
C ASP A 19 53.12 33.19 -18.32
N LEU A 20 53.15 34.53 -18.29
CA LEU A 20 52.00 35.36 -17.91
C LEU A 20 50.89 35.36 -18.97
N ASN A 21 51.21 35.07 -20.24
CA ASN A 21 50.22 35.00 -21.32
C ASN A 21 49.57 33.62 -21.45
N SER A 22 50.14 32.58 -20.83
CA SER A 22 49.63 31.20 -20.82
C SER A 22 48.57 30.91 -19.75
N ILE A 23 48.28 31.85 -18.85
CA ILE A 23 47.38 31.61 -17.70
C ILE A 23 45.89 31.95 -18.00
N GLU A 24 45.57 32.69 -19.06
CA GLU A 24 44.20 33.20 -19.29
C GLU A 24 43.49 32.70 -20.56
N THR A 25 43.46 31.39 -20.77
CA THR A 25 42.36 30.81 -21.56
C THR A 25 41.81 29.56 -20.90
N GLN A 26 41.31 29.72 -19.67
CA GLN A 26 40.27 28.82 -19.19
C GLN A 26 39.09 28.90 -20.17
N LYS A 27 38.99 27.88 -21.03
CA LYS A 27 37.85 27.62 -21.90
C LYS A 27 36.60 27.62 -21.02
N ARG A 28 35.89 28.76 -20.98
CA ARG A 28 34.62 28.85 -20.28
C ARG A 28 33.70 27.81 -20.92
N SER A 29 33.34 26.78 -20.17
CA SER A 29 32.26 25.89 -20.54
C SER A 29 31.02 26.77 -20.65
N ASN A 30 30.57 26.99 -21.88
CA ASN A 30 29.33 27.73 -22.10
C ASN A 30 28.23 26.94 -21.40
N PRO A 31 27.47 27.51 -20.45
CA PRO A 31 26.42 26.78 -19.78
C PRO A 31 25.37 26.39 -20.83
N SER A 32 25.37 25.13 -21.23
CA SER A 32 24.36 24.56 -22.11
C SER A 32 23.04 24.52 -21.34
N GLY A 33 22.09 25.37 -21.73
CA GLY A 33 20.72 25.34 -21.22
C GLY A 33 19.99 24.09 -21.70
N PHE A 34 19.00 23.64 -20.93
CA PHE A 34 18.15 22.50 -21.30
C PHE A 34 17.28 22.85 -22.51
N THR A 35 17.17 21.91 -23.44
CA THR A 35 16.27 22.08 -24.59
C THR A 35 14.81 21.85 -24.18
N LEU A 36 13.87 22.44 -24.92
CA LEU A 36 12.43 22.21 -24.69
C LEU A 36 12.08 20.72 -24.73
N ILE A 37 12.64 20.00 -25.71
CA ILE A 37 12.37 18.56 -25.89
C ILE A 37 12.88 17.72 -24.71
N GLU A 38 13.99 18.10 -24.09
CA GLU A 38 14.57 17.38 -22.96
C GLU A 38 13.72 17.53 -21.69
N VAL A 39 13.22 18.75 -21.42
CA VAL A 39 12.29 18.98 -20.30
C VAL A 39 10.97 18.24 -20.53
N LEU A 40 10.44 18.25 -21.76
CA LEU A 40 9.22 17.51 -22.11
C LEU A 40 9.41 16.00 -21.97
N LEU A 41 10.57 15.46 -22.41
CA LEU A 41 10.88 14.05 -22.27
C LEU A 41 11.04 13.66 -20.79
N ALA A 42 11.76 14.46 -20.01
CA ALA A 42 11.94 14.23 -18.58
C ALA A 42 10.59 14.22 -17.84
N LEU A 43 9.73 15.20 -18.10
CA LEU A 43 8.38 15.24 -17.54
C LEU A 43 7.54 14.04 -17.99
N SER A 44 7.66 13.61 -19.24
CA SER A 44 6.94 12.45 -19.76
C SER A 44 7.35 11.16 -19.03
N ILE A 45 8.65 10.95 -18.82
CA ILE A 45 9.16 9.79 -18.06
C ILE A 45 8.67 9.84 -16.61
N ILE A 46 8.76 11.01 -15.97
CA ILE A 46 8.28 11.20 -14.59
C ILE A 46 6.78 10.94 -14.50
N ALA A 47 5.98 11.44 -15.43
CA ALA A 47 4.53 11.24 -15.44
C ALA A 47 4.14 9.76 -15.55
N ILE A 48 4.83 9.00 -16.40
CA ILE A 48 4.63 7.56 -16.54
C ILE A 48 5.02 6.83 -15.24
N ALA A 49 6.19 7.16 -14.68
CA ALA A 49 6.65 6.57 -13.42
C ALA A 49 5.69 6.84 -12.25
N LEU A 50 5.20 8.07 -12.13
CA LEU A 50 4.22 8.45 -11.12
C LEU A 50 2.89 7.71 -11.30
N THR A 51 2.44 7.51 -12.53
CA THR A 51 1.21 6.74 -12.80
C THR A 51 1.34 5.29 -12.33
N ALA A 52 2.49 4.65 -12.60
CA ALA A 52 2.76 3.30 -12.13
C ALA A 52 2.82 3.23 -10.59
N LEU A 53 3.44 4.23 -9.95
CA LEU A 53 3.51 4.33 -8.50
C LEU A 53 2.12 4.52 -7.86
N LEU A 54 1.31 5.44 -8.40
CA LEU A 54 -0.06 5.66 -7.93
C LEU A 54 -0.89 4.39 -8.04
N LYS A 55 -0.77 3.65 -9.16
CA LYS A 55 -1.43 2.35 -9.32
C LYS A 55 -1.01 1.35 -8.24
N ALA A 56 0.29 1.25 -7.93
CA ALA A 56 0.78 0.36 -6.88
C ALA A 56 0.23 0.76 -5.50
N ILE A 57 0.19 2.05 -5.19
CA ILE A 57 -0.40 2.56 -3.94
C ILE A 57 -1.90 2.21 -3.87
N SER A 58 -2.66 2.47 -4.94
CA SER A 58 -4.08 2.14 -5.00
C SER A 58 -4.34 0.64 -4.81
N GLN A 59 -3.51 -0.21 -5.40
CA GLN A 59 -3.59 -1.66 -5.21
C GLN A 59 -3.33 -2.06 -3.75
N ASN A 60 -2.39 -1.40 -3.07
CA ASN A 60 -2.09 -1.66 -1.67
C ASN A 60 -3.24 -1.25 -0.73
N VAL A 61 -3.90 -0.12 -1.01
CA VAL A 61 -5.08 0.35 -0.26
C VAL A 61 -6.24 -0.63 -0.41
N GLU A 62 -6.55 -1.07 -1.64
CA GLU A 62 -7.62 -2.03 -1.89
C GLU A 62 -7.35 -3.37 -1.20
N THR A 63 -6.10 -3.84 -1.24
CA THR A 63 -5.69 -5.07 -0.57
C THR A 63 -5.86 -4.96 0.95
N THR A 64 -5.44 -3.84 1.53
CA THR A 64 -5.57 -3.58 2.97
C THR A 64 -7.04 -3.54 3.41
N ARG A 65 -7.91 -2.90 2.61
CA ARG A 65 -9.35 -2.87 2.87
C ARG A 65 -9.95 -4.28 2.89
N ARG A 66 -9.63 -5.12 1.90
CA ARG A 66 -10.13 -6.51 1.83
C ARG A 66 -9.69 -7.35 3.03
N ILE A 67 -8.43 -7.21 3.46
CA ILE A 67 -7.91 -7.91 4.63
C ILE A 67 -8.65 -7.47 5.89
N LYS A 68 -8.88 -6.15 6.04
CA LYS A 68 -9.68 -5.61 7.15
C LYS A 68 -11.08 -6.22 7.14
N GLU A 69 -11.83 -6.07 6.06
CA GLU A 69 -13.22 -6.57 5.96
C GLU A 69 -13.32 -8.08 6.28
N LYS A 70 -12.39 -8.90 5.79
CA LYS A 70 -12.34 -10.34 6.10
C LYS A 70 -12.05 -10.61 7.57
N THR A 71 -11.16 -9.83 8.18
CA THR A 71 -10.86 -9.96 9.60
C THR A 71 -12.09 -9.61 10.43
N VAL A 72 -12.71 -8.46 10.16
CA VAL A 72 -13.88 -7.98 10.91
C VAL A 72 -15.05 -8.93 10.77
N SER A 73 -15.39 -9.35 9.56
CA SER A 73 -16.46 -10.34 9.33
C SER A 73 -16.21 -11.65 10.08
N HIS A 74 -14.97 -12.15 10.10
CA HIS A 74 -14.61 -13.34 10.87
C HIS A 74 -14.81 -13.15 12.40
N TRP A 75 -14.39 -12.00 12.95
CA TRP A 75 -14.62 -11.67 14.36
C TRP A 75 -16.11 -11.52 14.70
N VAL A 76 -16.94 -10.97 13.81
CA VAL A 76 -18.40 -10.94 13.97
C VAL A 76 -18.95 -12.36 14.00
N ALA A 77 -18.49 -13.23 13.10
CA ALA A 77 -18.94 -14.60 13.03
C ALA A 77 -18.58 -15.41 14.29
N MET A 78 -17.36 -15.24 14.81
CA MET A 78 -16.93 -15.87 16.08
C MET A 78 -17.80 -15.42 17.26
N GLN A 79 -18.10 -14.12 17.37
CA GLN A 79 -19.02 -13.61 18.40
C GLN A 79 -20.42 -14.20 18.23
N GLY A 80 -20.91 -14.31 16.99
CA GLY A 80 -22.18 -14.97 16.67
C GLY A 80 -22.25 -16.42 17.16
N VAL A 81 -21.22 -17.21 16.86
CA VAL A 81 -21.12 -18.60 17.35
C VAL A 81 -21.08 -18.65 18.87
N ALA A 82 -20.27 -17.79 19.51
CA ALA A 82 -20.15 -17.75 20.96
C ALA A 82 -21.50 -17.42 21.63
N MET A 83 -22.26 -16.46 21.10
CA MET A 83 -23.58 -16.11 21.62
C MET A 83 -24.57 -17.28 21.57
N ILE A 84 -24.52 -18.09 20.51
CA ILE A 84 -25.38 -19.28 20.36
C ILE A 84 -24.93 -20.42 21.27
N GLN A 85 -23.63 -20.61 21.43
CA GLN A 85 -23.07 -21.64 22.32
C GLN A 85 -23.32 -21.33 23.80
N LEU A 86 -23.24 -20.05 24.18
CA LEU A 86 -23.54 -19.55 25.52
C LEU A 86 -25.05 -19.40 25.78
N ASN A 87 -25.89 -19.80 24.83
CA ASN A 87 -27.35 -19.77 24.94
C ASN A 87 -27.93 -18.34 25.15
N LEU A 88 -27.14 -17.30 24.83
CA LEU A 88 -27.53 -15.89 24.87
C LEU A 88 -28.47 -15.51 23.72
N LEU A 89 -28.38 -16.27 22.62
CA LEU A 89 -29.24 -16.15 21.46
C LEU A 89 -29.87 -17.51 21.14
N GLN A 90 -31.19 -17.58 21.32
CA GLN A 90 -32.00 -18.74 20.96
C GLN A 90 -32.31 -18.69 19.47
N ILE A 91 -31.91 -19.72 18.74
CA ILE A 91 -32.18 -19.85 17.31
C ILE A 91 -33.01 -21.09 17.07
N ASN A 92 -34.18 -20.87 16.48
CA ASN A 92 -35.07 -21.94 16.07
C ASN A 92 -34.40 -22.70 14.91
N GLN A 93 -34.34 -24.03 15.00
CA GLN A 93 -33.67 -24.87 14.00
C GLN A 93 -34.27 -24.76 12.58
N SER A 94 -35.46 -24.19 12.47
CA SER A 94 -36.18 -24.04 11.20
C SER A 94 -36.08 -22.63 10.60
N GLN A 95 -35.48 -21.67 11.30
CA GLN A 95 -35.46 -20.27 10.88
C GLN A 95 -34.06 -19.67 10.96
N GLU A 96 -33.76 -18.78 10.02
CA GLU A 96 -32.57 -17.94 10.09
C GLU A 96 -32.86 -16.72 10.97
N THR A 97 -32.04 -16.53 11.99
CA THR A 97 -32.11 -15.32 12.83
C THR A 97 -31.11 -14.31 12.29
N THR A 98 -31.59 -13.12 11.94
CA THR A 98 -30.72 -11.98 11.59
C THR A 98 -30.49 -11.13 12.81
N GLN A 99 -29.25 -10.72 13.02
CA GLN A 99 -28.83 -9.79 14.07
C GLN A 99 -27.88 -8.76 13.46
N ASP A 100 -27.78 -7.61 14.12
CA ASP A 100 -26.80 -6.59 13.79
C ASP A 100 -25.78 -6.43 14.93
N THR A 101 -24.61 -5.91 14.58
CA THR A 101 -23.57 -5.57 15.55
C THR A 101 -22.77 -4.39 15.03
N THR A 102 -22.12 -3.68 15.93
CA THR A 102 -21.20 -2.60 15.57
C THR A 102 -19.79 -3.00 15.98
N MET A 103 -18.87 -3.02 15.03
CA MET A 103 -17.47 -3.36 15.29
C MET A 103 -16.55 -2.47 14.48
N LEU A 104 -15.50 -1.94 15.12
CA LEU A 104 -14.55 -1.02 14.50
C LEU A 104 -15.23 0.19 13.82
N ASN A 105 -16.23 0.77 14.50
CA ASN A 105 -17.06 1.87 14.01
C ASN A 105 -17.83 1.58 12.70
N GLU A 106 -18.00 0.30 12.35
CA GLU A 106 -18.79 -0.14 11.19
C GLU A 106 -19.98 -0.99 11.66
N HIS A 107 -21.13 -0.83 11.01
CA HIS A 107 -22.31 -1.66 11.25
C HIS A 107 -22.25 -2.91 10.39
N TRP A 108 -22.50 -4.06 11.01
CA TRP A 108 -22.47 -5.36 10.38
C TRP A 108 -23.75 -6.12 10.67
N TYR A 109 -24.21 -6.86 9.67
CA TYR A 109 -25.37 -7.74 9.76
C TYR A 109 -24.89 -9.17 9.66
N TRP A 110 -25.36 -10.03 10.55
CA TRP A 110 -25.05 -11.45 10.52
C TRP A 110 -26.32 -12.27 10.67
N ARG A 111 -26.31 -13.42 10.01
CA ARG A 111 -27.39 -14.40 10.01
C ARG A 111 -26.87 -15.70 10.55
N ALA A 112 -27.67 -16.31 11.42
CA ALA A 112 -27.35 -17.59 11.99
C ALA A 112 -28.41 -18.61 11.68
N LYS A 113 -27.94 -19.78 11.26
CA LYS A 113 -28.76 -20.95 10.95
C LYS A 113 -28.26 -22.12 11.76
N VAL A 114 -29.14 -22.70 12.56
CA VAL A 114 -28.85 -23.92 13.32
C VAL A 114 -29.59 -25.07 12.63
N SER A 115 -28.88 -26.15 12.33
CA SER A 115 -29.44 -27.33 11.66
C SER A 115 -29.04 -28.60 12.40
N THR A 116 -29.91 -29.61 12.38
CA THR A 116 -29.58 -30.94 12.91
C THR A 116 -28.51 -31.60 12.05
N THR A 117 -27.73 -32.48 12.67
CA THR A 117 -26.80 -33.37 11.96
C THR A 117 -27.28 -34.82 12.09
N PRO A 118 -26.73 -35.78 11.32
CA PRO A 118 -27.06 -37.19 11.49
C PRO A 118 -26.80 -37.72 12.93
N LEU A 119 -25.94 -37.05 13.68
CA LEU A 119 -25.69 -37.34 15.09
C LEU A 119 -26.71 -36.58 15.94
N LYS A 120 -27.60 -37.31 16.63
CA LYS A 120 -28.75 -36.75 17.38
C LYS A 120 -28.38 -35.62 18.33
N ASN A 121 -27.20 -35.68 18.95
CA ASN A 121 -26.78 -34.72 19.97
C ASN A 121 -25.88 -33.62 19.40
N ILE A 122 -25.73 -33.50 18.08
CA ILE A 122 -24.87 -32.51 17.44
C ILE A 122 -25.70 -31.64 16.50
N GLN A 123 -25.57 -30.34 16.69
CA GLN A 123 -26.17 -29.32 15.82
C GLN A 123 -25.06 -28.56 15.09
N LYS A 124 -25.30 -28.27 13.81
CA LYS A 124 -24.43 -27.42 12.99
C LYS A 124 -24.95 -26.00 13.02
N ILE A 125 -24.06 -25.06 13.35
CA ILE A 125 -24.28 -23.62 13.32
C ILE A 125 -23.56 -23.08 12.08
N VAL A 126 -24.28 -22.34 11.25
CA VAL A 126 -23.71 -21.60 10.11
C VAL A 126 -23.96 -20.13 10.36
N ILE A 127 -22.88 -19.34 10.38
CA ILE A 127 -22.94 -17.88 10.46
C ILE A 127 -22.57 -17.30 9.10
N SER A 128 -23.45 -16.44 8.60
CA SER A 128 -23.18 -15.63 7.41
C SER A 128 -23.13 -14.15 7.78
N VAL A 129 -22.20 -13.39 7.21
CA VAL A 129 -21.98 -11.98 7.55
C VAL A 129 -22.08 -11.12 6.29
N SER A 130 -22.60 -9.90 6.45
CA SER A 130 -22.75 -8.88 5.41
C SER A 130 -22.59 -7.48 6.01
N PRO A 131 -21.90 -6.55 5.33
CA PRO A 131 -21.93 -5.13 5.71
C PRO A 131 -23.29 -4.48 5.40
N GLU A 132 -24.10 -5.09 4.53
CA GLU A 132 -25.42 -4.58 4.12
C GLU A 132 -26.57 -5.45 4.68
N LYS A 133 -27.66 -4.80 5.09
CA LYS A 133 -28.85 -5.47 5.65
C LYS A 133 -29.51 -6.45 4.67
N THR A 134 -29.50 -6.11 3.39
CA THR A 134 -30.15 -6.88 2.30
C THR A 134 -29.25 -7.95 1.69
N GLY A 135 -27.94 -7.92 1.97
CA GLY A 135 -26.95 -8.86 1.43
C GLY A 135 -26.14 -8.28 0.26
N PRO A 136 -25.21 -9.05 -0.34
CA PRO A 136 -25.05 -10.51 -0.20
C PRO A 136 -24.41 -10.93 1.12
N PHE A 137 -25.01 -11.90 1.79
CA PHE A 137 -24.42 -12.57 2.95
C PHE A 137 -23.44 -13.64 2.47
N ARG A 138 -22.26 -13.68 3.08
CA ARG A 138 -21.25 -14.71 2.82
C ARG A 138 -21.17 -15.64 4.02
N GLU A 139 -21.18 -16.95 3.79
CA GLU A 139 -20.88 -17.91 4.84
C GLU A 139 -19.45 -17.70 5.33
N GLU A 140 -19.30 -17.25 6.58
CA GLU A 140 -17.99 -16.94 7.15
C GLU A 140 -17.51 -18.04 8.09
N LEU A 141 -18.42 -18.64 8.86
CA LEU A 141 -18.03 -19.59 9.90
C LEU A 141 -19.08 -20.70 10.05
N GLN A 142 -18.57 -21.94 10.10
CA GLN A 142 -19.35 -23.11 10.46
C GLN A 142 -18.81 -23.68 11.77
N ALA A 143 -19.70 -23.96 12.71
CA ALA A 143 -19.35 -24.52 14.01
C ALA A 143 -20.33 -25.64 14.37
N PHE A 144 -19.94 -26.49 15.32
CA PHE A 144 -20.79 -27.54 15.85
C PHE A 144 -20.97 -27.32 17.35
N ARG A 145 -22.17 -27.58 17.85
CA ARG A 145 -22.45 -27.60 19.29
C ARG A 145 -23.10 -28.91 19.69
N TYR A 146 -22.78 -29.36 20.89
CA TYR A 146 -23.48 -30.45 21.54
C TYR A 146 -24.79 -29.93 22.13
N ALA A 147 -25.88 -30.63 21.88
CA ALA A 147 -27.18 -30.40 22.50
C ALA A 147 -27.64 -31.74 23.11
N PRO A 148 -27.73 -31.83 24.45
CA PRO A 148 -28.14 -33.05 25.14
C PRO A 148 -29.59 -33.44 24.88
#